data_AF-A0A285EEB9-F1
#
_entry.id   AF-A0A285EEB9-F1
#
_cell.length_a   1.000
_cell.length_b   1.000
_cell.length_c   1.000
_cell.angle_alpha   90.00
_cell.angle_beta   90.00
_cell.angle_gamma   90.00
#
_symmetry.space_group_name_H-M   'P 1'
#
loop_
_entity.id
_entity.type
_entity.pdbx_description
1 polymer ?
#
loop_
_entity_poly.entity_id
_entity_poly.type
_entity_poly.pdbx_seq_one_letter_code
_entity_poly.pdbx_strand_id
1 'polypeptide(L)'
;MGPGNLAWLDRGLAALEDTPLDDGQRIAVLMGLLPMVHGQARFTVDLERGYAADPEGAGRGYGATLGSLLDPDRFPALARAVTAGVFDAAPPGDAGELGSELDTGFRFALGCYLDGVAAVIARSANRSPARPGG
;
A
#
# COMPACT_ATOMS: atom_id res chain seq x y z
N MET A 1 1.84 -0.59 -23.79
CA MET A 1 3.05 -0.91 -23.00
C MET A 1 4.20 -0.12 -23.58
N GLY A 2 4.68 0.92 -22.88
CA GLY A 2 5.84 1.70 -23.32
C GLY A 2 7.18 1.07 -22.88
N PRO A 3 8.32 1.48 -23.45
CA PRO A 3 9.64 0.92 -23.15
C PRO A 3 10.02 0.98 -21.66
N GLY A 4 9.57 2.00 -20.93
CA GLY A 4 9.79 2.10 -19.48
C GLY A 4 9.10 0.98 -18.68
N ASN A 5 7.91 0.54 -19.09
CA ASN A 5 7.19 -0.53 -18.41
C ASN A 5 7.87 -1.89 -18.62
N LEU A 6 8.44 -2.11 -19.80
CA LEU A 6 9.22 -3.32 -20.09
C LEU A 6 10.53 -3.34 -19.31
N ALA A 7 11.26 -2.22 -19.26
CA ALA A 7 12.49 -2.11 -18.48
C ALA A 7 12.24 -2.27 -16.97
N TRP A 8 11.10 -1.79 -16.46
CA TRP A 8 10.69 -2.01 -15.07
C TRP A 8 10.41 -3.50 -14.80
N LEU A 9 9.64 -4.15 -15.68
CA LEU A 9 9.26 -5.55 -15.51
C LEU A 9 10.48 -6.47 -15.55
N ASP A 10 11.38 -6.25 -16.50
CA ASP A 10 12.65 -6.98 -16.66
C ASP A 10 13.51 -6.89 -15.39
N ARG A 11 13.71 -5.67 -14.86
CA ARG A 11 14.43 -5.48 -13.59
C ARG A 11 13.73 -6.11 -12.39
N GLY A 12 12.40 -6.05 -12.35
CA GLY A 12 11.61 -6.69 -11.31
C GLY A 12 11.78 -8.22 -11.32
N LEU A 13 11.83 -8.82 -12.51
CA LEU A 13 12.07 -10.26 -12.66
C LEU A 13 13.49 -10.62 -12.22
N ALA A 14 14.49 -9.84 -12.65
CA ALA A 14 15.89 -10.03 -12.23
C ALA A 14 16.04 -9.95 -10.71
N ALA A 15 15.30 -9.06 -10.03
CA ALA A 15 15.33 -8.95 -8.57
C ALA A 15 14.75 -10.18 -7.84
N LEU A 16 13.97 -11.03 -8.52
CA LEU A 16 13.38 -12.24 -7.98
C LEU A 16 14.08 -13.53 -8.49
N GLU A 17 15.13 -13.41 -9.29
CA GLU A 17 15.82 -14.53 -9.93
C GLU A 17 16.39 -15.52 -8.91
N ASP A 18 17.01 -15.00 -7.84
CA ASP A 18 17.60 -15.81 -6.76
C ASP A 18 16.56 -16.43 -5.80
N THR A 19 15.27 -16.20 -6.04
CA THR A 19 14.19 -16.81 -5.25
C THR A 19 13.75 -18.14 -5.87
N PRO A 20 13.22 -19.09 -5.06
CA PRO A 20 12.70 -20.36 -5.56
C PRO A 20 11.34 -20.23 -6.27
N LEU A 21 10.91 -19.01 -6.60
CA LEU A 21 9.67 -18.77 -7.32
C LEU A 21 9.84 -19.15 -8.79
N ASP A 22 8.81 -19.79 -9.36
CA ASP A 22 8.75 -19.97 -10.81
C ASP A 22 8.42 -18.65 -11.54
N ASP A 23 8.61 -18.61 -12.85
CA ASP A 23 8.40 -17.38 -13.65
C ASP A 23 6.96 -16.86 -13.55
N GLY A 24 5.97 -17.75 -13.43
CA GLY A 24 4.57 -17.37 -13.25
C GLY A 24 4.34 -16.67 -11.91
N GLN A 25 4.94 -17.20 -10.83
CA GLN A 25 4.90 -16.62 -9.51
C GLN A 25 5.64 -15.27 -9.45
N ARG A 26 6.81 -15.16 -10.09
CA ARG A 26 7.55 -13.89 -10.17
C ARG A 26 6.72 -12.82 -10.88
N ILE A 27 6.11 -13.14 -12.02
CA ILE A 27 5.20 -12.23 -12.72
C ILE A 27 4.00 -11.86 -11.84
N ALA A 28 3.37 -12.82 -11.16
CA ALA A 28 2.23 -12.54 -10.29
C ALA A 28 2.59 -11.57 -9.15
N VAL A 29 3.77 -11.73 -8.54
CA VAL A 29 4.28 -10.81 -7.50
C VAL A 29 4.46 -9.40 -8.07
N LEU A 30 5.04 -9.27 -9.25
CA LEU A 30 5.25 -7.95 -9.88
C LEU A 30 3.91 -7.31 -10.31
N MET A 31 3.00 -8.10 -10.83
CA MET A 31 1.66 -7.64 -11.24
C MET A 31 0.77 -7.29 -10.05
N GLY A 32 0.99 -7.86 -8.86
CA GLY A 32 0.31 -7.47 -7.62
C GLY A 32 0.85 -6.16 -7.03
N LEU A 33 2.15 -5.90 -7.20
CA LEU A 33 2.80 -4.69 -6.69
C LEU A 33 2.38 -3.42 -7.46
N LEU A 34 2.22 -3.50 -8.78
CA LEU A 34 1.86 -2.35 -9.63
C LEU A 34 0.57 -1.64 -9.21
N PRO A 35 -0.58 -2.36 -9.08
CA PRO A 35 -1.83 -1.76 -8.66
C PRO A 35 -1.75 -1.09 -7.30
N MET A 36 -0.97 -1.65 -6.36
CA MET A 36 -0.74 -1.06 -5.05
C MET A 36 -0.01 0.28 -5.16
N VAL A 37 1.13 0.32 -5.87
CA VAL A 37 1.92 1.55 -6.06
C VAL A 37 1.11 2.61 -6.81
N HIS A 38 0.44 2.23 -7.90
CA HIS A 38 -0.42 3.14 -8.65
C HIS A 38 -1.61 3.64 -7.83
N GLY A 39 -2.22 2.77 -7.02
CA GLY A 39 -3.33 3.13 -6.14
C GLY A 39 -2.90 4.17 -5.10
N GLN A 40 -1.72 3.99 -4.51
CA GLN A 40 -1.16 4.93 -3.55
C GLN A 40 -0.80 6.27 -4.21
N ALA A 41 -0.12 6.25 -5.36
CA ALA A 41 0.20 7.48 -6.09
C ALA A 41 -1.07 8.26 -6.49
N ARG A 42 -2.12 7.56 -6.94
CA ARG A 42 -3.42 8.18 -7.23
C ARG A 42 -4.07 8.76 -5.99
N PHE A 43 -4.07 8.01 -4.88
CA PHE A 43 -4.64 8.46 -3.62
C PHE A 43 -3.97 9.74 -3.11
N THR A 44 -2.63 9.82 -3.17
CA THR A 44 -1.87 11.03 -2.83
C THR A 44 -2.30 12.23 -3.70
N VAL A 45 -2.34 12.04 -5.02
CA VAL A 45 -2.74 13.11 -5.96
C VAL A 45 -4.18 13.56 -5.74
N ASP A 46 -5.10 12.62 -5.52
CA ASP A 46 -6.52 12.92 -5.28
C ASP A 46 -6.70 13.69 -3.96
N LEU A 47 -5.94 13.32 -2.93
CA LEU A 47 -5.94 14.01 -1.66
C LEU A 47 -5.40 15.44 -1.80
N GLU A 48 -4.24 15.63 -2.44
CA GLU A 48 -3.66 16.96 -2.74
C GLU A 48 -4.66 17.86 -3.50
N ARG A 49 -5.36 17.30 -4.49
CA ARG A 49 -6.40 18.01 -5.25
C ARG A 49 -7.59 18.39 -4.39
N GLY A 50 -8.05 17.50 -3.51
CA GLY A 50 -9.12 17.78 -2.55
C GLY A 50 -8.75 18.92 -1.61
N TYR A 51 -7.52 18.91 -1.08
CA TYR A 51 -6.97 19.99 -0.26
C TYR A 51 -6.94 21.33 -1.01
N ALA A 52 -6.50 21.34 -2.26
CA ALA A 52 -6.44 22.55 -3.08
C ALA A 52 -7.82 23.11 -3.45
N ALA A 53 -8.83 22.25 -3.59
CA ALA A 53 -10.19 22.64 -3.99
C ALA A 53 -11.03 23.22 -2.84
N ASP A 54 -10.81 22.76 -1.60
CA ASP A 54 -11.47 23.28 -0.40
C ASP A 54 -10.49 23.43 0.77
N PRO A 55 -9.68 24.50 0.80
CA PRO A 55 -8.67 24.72 1.84
C PRO A 55 -9.28 24.89 3.25
N GLU A 56 -10.50 25.44 3.36
CA GLU A 56 -11.17 25.64 4.65
C GLU A 56 -11.77 24.33 5.19
N GLY A 57 -12.34 23.48 4.33
CA GLY A 57 -12.75 22.12 4.68
C GLY A 57 -11.57 21.21 4.99
N ALA A 58 -10.46 21.37 4.26
CA ALA A 58 -9.18 20.74 4.53
C ALA A 58 -8.63 21.09 5.93
N GLY A 59 -8.74 22.35 6.35
CA GLY A 59 -8.29 22.80 7.67
C GLY A 59 -9.08 22.22 8.85
N ARG A 60 -10.29 21.69 8.61
CA ARG A 60 -11.02 20.90 9.60
C ARG A 60 -10.49 19.47 9.72
N GLY A 61 -9.69 18.99 8.78
CA GLY A 61 -9.13 17.63 8.75
C GLY A 61 -10.13 16.58 8.25
N TYR A 62 -9.63 15.59 7.51
CA TYR A 62 -10.42 14.46 7.01
C TYR A 62 -11.11 13.69 8.15
N GLY A 63 -10.42 13.52 9.29
CA GLY A 63 -10.95 12.90 10.51
C GLY A 63 -12.16 13.61 11.11
N ALA A 64 -12.18 14.94 11.20
CA ALA A 64 -13.33 15.66 11.75
C ALA A 64 -14.55 15.60 10.82
N THR A 65 -14.32 15.64 9.51
CA THR A 65 -15.38 15.46 8.51
C THR A 65 -16.02 14.09 8.65
N LEU A 66 -15.21 13.03 8.70
CA LEU A 66 -15.70 11.67 8.99
C LEU A 66 -16.46 11.61 10.33
N GLY A 67 -15.92 12.21 11.38
CA GLY A 67 -16.57 12.27 12.70
C GLY A 67 -17.97 12.88 12.67
N SER A 68 -18.19 13.91 11.85
CA SER A 68 -19.50 14.57 11.71
C SER A 68 -20.54 13.76 10.90
N LEU A 69 -20.09 12.79 10.09
CA LEU A 69 -20.95 12.00 9.21
C LEU A 69 -21.21 10.58 9.75
N LEU A 70 -20.43 10.14 10.74
CA LEU A 70 -20.48 8.78 11.26
C LEU A 70 -21.56 8.62 12.33
N ASP A 71 -22.41 7.60 12.12
CA ASP A 71 -23.24 7.02 13.17
C ASP A 71 -22.45 5.89 13.85
N PRO A 72 -22.06 6.03 15.14
CA PRO A 72 -21.26 5.02 15.85
C PRO A 72 -21.96 3.67 16.01
N ASP A 73 -23.28 3.63 16.07
CA ASP A 73 -24.05 2.39 16.21
C ASP A 73 -24.03 1.59 14.90
N ARG A 74 -23.96 2.31 13.77
CA ARG A 74 -23.89 1.71 12.43
C ARG A 74 -22.46 1.41 11.97
N PHE A 75 -21.48 2.21 12.39
CA PHE A 75 -20.08 2.10 11.97
C PHE A 75 -19.08 2.08 13.15
N PRO A 76 -19.18 1.11 14.07
CA PRO A 76 -18.43 1.13 15.33
C PRO A 76 -16.91 1.06 15.15
N ALA A 77 -16.41 0.30 14.17
CA ALA A 77 -14.97 0.21 13.91
C ALA A 77 -14.38 1.51 13.37
N LEU A 78 -15.12 2.20 12.49
CA LEU A 78 -14.69 3.46 11.88
C LEU A 78 -14.78 4.61 12.89
N ALA A 79 -15.83 4.64 13.71
CA ALA A 79 -15.95 5.59 14.81
C ALA A 79 -14.78 5.46 15.82
N ARG A 80 -14.35 4.23 16.13
CA ARG A 80 -13.16 3.98 16.94
C ARG A 80 -11.88 4.50 16.30
N ALA A 81 -11.70 4.30 14.99
CA ALA A 81 -10.52 4.77 14.26
C ALA A 81 -10.45 6.31 14.23
N VAL A 82 -11.59 6.98 13.98
CA VAL A 82 -11.67 8.45 14.06
C VAL A 82 -11.39 8.95 15.48
N THR A 83 -11.95 8.32 16.50
CA THR A 83 -11.69 8.68 17.91
C THR A 83 -10.22 8.49 18.30
N ALA A 84 -9.54 7.51 17.68
CA ALA A 84 -8.12 7.26 17.88
C ALA A 84 -7.20 8.20 17.06
N GLY A 85 -7.77 9.16 16.33
CA GLY A 85 -7.01 10.15 15.55
C GLY A 85 -6.32 9.57 14.31
N VAL A 86 -6.73 8.40 13.82
CA VAL A 86 -6.08 7.72 12.67
C VAL A 86 -6.16 8.55 11.37
N PHE A 87 -7.12 9.48 11.30
CA PHE A 87 -7.39 10.33 10.14
C PHE A 87 -7.10 11.81 10.39
N ASP A 88 -6.49 12.12 11.54
CA ASP A 88 -6.09 13.48 11.86
C ASP A 88 -4.85 13.77 11.02
N ALA A 89 -5.03 14.53 9.94
CA ALA A 89 -3.91 15.00 9.13
C ALA A 89 -3.18 16.12 9.88
N ALA A 90 -1.87 16.23 9.65
CA ALA A 90 -1.07 17.38 10.06
C ALA A 90 -1.77 18.71 9.69
N PRO A 91 -1.65 19.75 10.54
CA PRO A 91 -2.37 21.00 10.36
C PRO A 91 -2.14 21.65 8.97
N PRO A 92 -3.12 22.44 8.49
CA PRO A 92 -3.05 23.08 7.18
C PRO A 92 -1.87 24.09 7.15
N GLY A 93 -0.80 23.69 6.47
CA GLY A 93 0.48 24.41 6.41
C GLY A 93 1.64 23.48 6.08
N ASP A 94 1.46 22.19 6.37
CA ASP A 94 2.56 21.24 6.56
C ASP A 94 2.47 20.15 5.48
N ALA A 95 2.38 20.53 4.20
CA ALA A 95 2.24 19.56 3.10
C ALA A 95 3.33 18.46 3.10
N GLY A 96 4.48 18.73 3.71
CA GLY A 96 5.53 17.74 3.95
C GLY A 96 5.18 16.66 4.98
N GLU A 97 4.37 16.96 5.99
CA GLU A 97 3.94 16.00 7.02
C GLU A 97 2.86 15.05 6.50
N LEU A 98 1.90 15.54 5.71
CA LEU A 98 0.91 14.68 5.04
C LEU A 98 1.59 13.68 4.07
N GLY A 99 2.62 14.14 3.36
CA GLY A 99 3.47 13.26 2.53
C GLY A 99 4.16 12.18 3.37
N SER A 100 4.64 12.51 4.57
CA SER A 100 5.30 11.59 5.50
C SER A 100 4.34 10.53 6.08
N GLU A 101 3.10 10.89 6.39
CA GLU A 101 2.09 9.95 6.88
C GLU A 101 1.64 8.95 5.81
N LEU A 102 1.36 9.44 4.60
CA LEU A 102 1.03 8.59 3.45
C LEU A 102 2.18 7.64 3.12
N ASP A 103 3.42 8.14 3.18
CA ASP A 103 4.63 7.34 2.99
C ASP A 103 4.79 6.26 4.08
N THR A 104 4.44 6.57 5.33
CA THR A 104 4.45 5.59 6.44
C THR A 104 3.40 4.50 6.23
N GLY A 105 2.16 4.86 5.88
CA GLY A 105 1.09 3.90 5.58
C GLY A 105 1.43 3.02 4.37
N PHE A 106 2.01 3.60 3.32
CA PHE A 106 2.48 2.88 2.16
C PHE A 106 3.59 1.89 2.52
N ARG A 107 4.62 2.31 3.27
CA ARG A 107 5.71 1.43 3.72
C ARG A 107 5.19 0.25 4.53
N PHE A 108 4.25 0.47 5.44
CA PHE A 108 3.65 -0.61 6.21
C PHE A 108 2.95 -1.62 5.29
N ALA A 109 2.08 -1.14 4.40
CA ALA A 109 1.36 -2.01 3.48
C ALA A 109 2.31 -2.76 2.53
N LEU A 110 3.38 -2.11 2.06
CA LEU A 110 4.40 -2.73 1.22
C LEU A 110 5.15 -3.82 1.99
N GLY A 111 5.49 -3.54 3.25
CA GLY A 111 6.05 -4.53 4.17
C GLY A 111 5.17 -5.75 4.29
N CYS A 112 3.87 -5.58 4.61
CA CYS A 112 2.93 -6.69 4.70
C CYS A 112 2.83 -7.50 3.39
N TYR A 113 2.85 -6.83 2.23
CA TYR A 113 2.85 -7.49 0.94
C TYR A 113 4.09 -8.36 0.74
N LEU A 114 5.28 -7.78 0.97
CA LEU A 114 6.56 -8.47 0.82
C LEU A 114 6.74 -9.59 1.84
N ASP A 115 6.26 -9.42 3.08
CA ASP A 115 6.23 -10.47 4.10
C ASP A 115 5.36 -11.65 3.66
N GLY A 116 4.22 -11.38 3.02
CA GLY A 116 3.38 -12.39 2.39
C GLY A 116 4.11 -13.18 1.31
N VAL A 117 4.88 -12.49 0.45
CA VAL A 117 5.72 -13.12 -0.59
C VAL A 117 6.83 -13.96 0.05
N ALA A 118 7.52 -13.44 1.07
CA ALA A 118 8.55 -14.16 1.81
C ALA A 118 7.98 -15.43 2.47
N ALA A 119 6.77 -15.37 3.03
CA ALA A 119 6.10 -16.53 3.60
C ALA A 119 5.73 -17.59 2.54
N VAL A 120 5.41 -17.18 1.30
CA VAL A 120 5.24 -18.12 0.18
C VAL A 120 6.56 -18.79 -0.16
N ILE A 121 7.63 -18.01 -0.32
CA ILE A 121 8.99 -18.51 -0.60
C ILE A 121 9.44 -19.53 0.45
N ALA A 122 9.30 -19.20 1.74
CA ALA A 122 9.69 -20.08 2.83
C ALA A 122 8.88 -21.40 2.83
N ARG A 123 7.57 -21.33 2.54
CA ARG A 123 6.74 -22.54 2.41
C ARG A 123 7.10 -23.39 1.20
N SER A 124 7.57 -22.80 0.11
CA SER A 124 8.05 -23.53 -1.06
C SER A 124 9.38 -24.23 -0.77
N ALA A 125 10.30 -23.57 -0.05
CA ALA A 125 11.56 -24.17 0.39
C ALA A 125 11.32 -25.37 1.33
N ASN A 126 10.38 -25.26 2.26
CA ASN A 126 10.06 -26.33 3.22
C ASN A 126 9.31 -27.53 2.61
N ARG A 127 8.76 -27.43 1.38
CA ARG A 127 8.09 -28.54 0.69
C ARG A 127 9.05 -29.44 -0.10
N SER A 128 10.31 -29.05 -0.23
CA SER A 128 11.38 -29.93 -0.73
C SER A 128 12.03 -30.61 0.47
N PRO A 129 11.74 -31.90 0.77
CA PRO A 129 12.26 -33.00 -0.06
C PRO A 129 11.37 -34.26 -0.17
N ALA A 130 11.29 -34.85 -1.37
CA ALA A 130 11.23 -36.30 -1.56
C ALA A 130 11.85 -36.64 -2.93
N ARG A 131 13.10 -37.11 -2.93
CA ARG A 131 13.63 -37.89 -4.04
C ARG A 131 13.64 -39.35 -3.61
N PRO A 132 12.69 -40.20 -4.05
CA PRO A 132 12.85 -41.64 -3.90
C PRO A 132 13.76 -42.19 -5.01
N GLY A 133 14.64 -43.11 -4.62
CA GLY A 133 15.51 -44.08 -5.33
C GLY A 133 15.61 -44.04 -6.86
N GLY A 134 16.78 -44.19 -7.46
CA GLY A 134 17.69 -45.31 -7.18
C GLY A 134 17.33 -46.44 -8.12
#